data_AF-W0EBF7-F1
#
_entry.id   AF-W0EBF7-F1
#
_cell.length_a   1.000
_cell.length_b   1.000
_cell.length_c   1.000
_cell.angle_alpha   90.00
_cell.angle_beta   90.00
_cell.angle_gamma   90.00
#
_symmetry.space_group_name_H-M   'P 1'
#
loop_
_entity.id
_entity.type
_entity.pdbx_description
1 polymer ?
#
loop_
_entity_poly.entity_id
_entity_poly.type
_entity_poly.pdbx_seq_one_letter_code
_entity_poly.pdbx_strand_id
1 'polypeptide(L)'
;MNDEEIVKSDPSLKKNSLKKDKKEKKPKVKRTDPYEALKMEIAAELGLMDQVRDEGWHSLSARDAGKIGGIMTQRKKKQKTENNI
;
A
#
# COMPACT_ATOMS: atom_id res chain seq x y z
N MET A 1 -63.01 -6.63 -0.99
CA MET A 1 -62.07 -5.50 -0.80
C MET A 1 -61.03 -6.02 0.16
N ASN A 2 -59.82 -6.26 -0.34
CA ASN A 2 -58.74 -6.85 0.43
C ASN A 2 -58.02 -5.72 1.16
N ASP A 3 -58.23 -5.62 2.47
CA ASP A 3 -57.49 -4.72 3.34
C ASP A 3 -56.14 -5.38 3.69
N GLU A 4 -55.24 -5.42 2.70
CA GLU A 4 -53.81 -5.60 2.94
C GLU A 4 -53.21 -4.24 3.29
N GLU A 5 -53.02 -3.96 4.57
CA GLU A 5 -51.90 -3.09 4.96
C GLU A 5 -51.23 -3.63 6.22
N ILE A 6 -50.21 -4.46 5.97
CA ILE A 6 -49.28 -5.00 6.94
C ILE A 6 -48.59 -3.84 7.66
N VAL A 7 -48.83 -3.74 8.96
CA VAL A 7 -48.26 -2.74 9.86
C VAL A 7 -46.75 -2.99 9.99
N LYS A 8 -45.99 -2.27 9.15
CA LYS A 8 -44.66 -1.68 9.37
C LYS A 8 -43.78 -2.40 10.40
N SER A 9 -43.06 -3.40 9.91
CA SER A 9 -41.82 -3.93 10.49
C SER A 9 -40.79 -2.83 10.78
N ASP A 10 -40.27 -2.83 12.01
CA ASP A 10 -39.17 -2.00 12.51
C ASP A 10 -37.99 -1.88 11.54
N PRO A 11 -37.47 -0.66 11.28
CA PRO A 11 -36.14 -0.49 10.71
C PRO A 11 -35.24 0.35 11.62
N SER A 12 -35.08 -0.03 12.88
CA SER A 12 -33.92 0.40 13.67
C SER A 12 -32.77 -0.56 13.41
N LEU A 13 -31.91 -0.23 12.44
CA LEU A 13 -30.46 -0.45 12.35
C LEU A 13 -30.04 -0.34 10.87
N LYS A 14 -29.83 0.90 10.40
CA LYS A 14 -28.96 1.16 9.25
C LYS A 14 -27.87 2.13 9.66
N LYS A 15 -26.78 1.59 10.21
CA LYS A 15 -25.48 2.28 10.25
C LYS A 15 -24.65 1.81 9.06
N ASN A 16 -24.96 2.32 7.87
CA ASN A 16 -24.01 2.38 6.75
C ASN A 16 -22.96 3.44 7.14
N SER A 17 -21.71 3.08 7.46
CA SER A 17 -20.64 2.70 6.52
C SER A 17 -20.30 3.79 5.51
N LEU A 18 -19.03 4.22 5.58
CA LEU A 18 -18.24 5.00 4.62
C LEU A 18 -18.55 6.50 4.54
N LYS A 19 -17.54 7.34 4.86
CA LYS A 19 -16.76 8.12 3.87
C LYS A 19 -15.35 8.37 4.41
N LYS A 20 -14.35 7.64 3.88
CA LYS A 20 -12.94 8.05 3.93
C LYS A 20 -12.46 8.07 2.48
N ASP A 21 -11.99 9.23 2.08
CA ASP A 21 -11.87 9.68 0.69
C ASP A 21 -11.07 8.68 -0.17
N LYS A 22 -11.75 8.05 -1.13
CA LYS A 22 -11.12 7.34 -2.24
C LYS A 22 -10.48 8.39 -3.15
N LYS A 23 -9.23 8.76 -2.88
CA LYS A 23 -8.37 9.38 -3.89
C LYS A 23 -8.15 8.36 -5.01
N GLU A 24 -8.83 8.60 -6.12
CA GLU A 24 -8.77 7.82 -7.35
C GLU A 24 -7.31 7.53 -7.75
N LYS A 25 -6.91 6.25 -7.66
CA LYS A 25 -5.62 5.81 -8.18
C LYS A 25 -5.75 5.71 -9.70
N LYS A 26 -5.32 6.75 -10.41
CA LYS A 26 -5.07 6.70 -11.85
C LYS A 26 -4.23 5.44 -12.15
N PRO A 27 -4.53 4.67 -13.21
CA PRO A 27 -3.77 3.47 -13.55
C PRO A 27 -2.36 3.92 -13.94
N LYS A 28 -1.42 3.79 -13.00
CA LYS A 28 -0.02 4.11 -13.27
C LYS A 28 0.50 3.04 -14.21
N VAL A 29 0.64 3.42 -15.48
CA VAL A 29 1.48 2.77 -16.48
C VAL A 29 2.67 2.16 -15.75
N LYS A 30 2.84 0.83 -15.86
CA LYS A 30 3.96 0.07 -15.29
C LYS A 30 5.26 0.55 -15.94
N ARG A 31 5.72 1.74 -15.57
CA ARG A 31 7.13 2.08 -15.69
C ARG A 31 7.80 1.14 -14.71
N THR A 32 8.60 0.24 -15.23
CA THR A 32 9.53 -0.58 -14.46
C THR A 32 10.49 0.38 -13.78
N ASP A 33 10.03 1.00 -12.67
CA ASP A 33 10.85 1.89 -11.89
C ASP A 33 11.96 1.02 -11.29
N PRO A 34 13.23 1.20 -11.69
CA PRO A 34 14.32 0.41 -11.13
C PRO A 34 14.36 0.53 -9.60
N TYR A 35 13.77 1.58 -9.02
CA TYR A 35 13.60 1.70 -7.58
C TYR A 35 12.62 0.72 -6.97
N GLU A 36 11.58 0.32 -7.67
CA GLU A 36 10.62 -0.65 -7.12
C GLU A 36 11.28 -2.03 -6.99
N ALA A 37 12.01 -2.46 -8.03
CA ALA A 37 12.80 -3.69 -7.98
C ALA A 37 13.84 -3.65 -6.85
N LEU A 38 14.56 -2.53 -6.72
CA LEU A 38 15.57 -2.37 -5.68
C LEU A 38 14.98 -2.41 -4.26
N LYS A 39 13.81 -1.78 -4.04
CA LYS A 39 13.13 -1.85 -2.74
C LYS A 39 12.71 -3.28 -2.42
N MET A 40 12.16 -4.01 -3.39
CA MET A 40 11.75 -5.40 -3.22
C MET A 40 12.94 -6.30 -2.84
N GLU A 41 14.09 -6.09 -3.48
CA GLU A 41 15.33 -6.81 -3.18
C GLU A 41 15.82 -6.54 -1.75
N ILE A 42 15.83 -5.26 -1.33
CA ILE A 42 16.18 -4.88 0.05
C ILE A 42 15.15 -5.42 1.06
N ALA A 43 13.86 -5.41 0.72
CA ALA A 43 12.81 -5.99 1.56
C ALA A 43 13.03 -7.50 1.74
N ALA A 44 13.46 -8.21 0.70
CA ALA A 44 13.83 -9.61 0.79
C ALA A 44 15.04 -9.84 1.70
N GLU A 45 16.09 -9.02 1.59
CA GLU A 45 17.27 -9.07 2.48
C GLU A 45 16.91 -8.83 3.96
N LEU A 46 15.93 -7.97 4.22
CA LEU A 46 15.46 -7.66 5.57
C LEU A 46 14.42 -8.67 6.10
N GLY A 47 14.02 -9.67 5.31
CA GLY A 47 12.99 -10.64 5.68
C GLY A 47 11.57 -10.05 5.72
N LEU A 48 11.35 -8.91 5.06
CA LEU A 48 10.08 -8.20 5.02
C LEU A 48 9.28 -8.49 3.74
N MET A 49 9.78 -9.39 2.88
CA MET A 49 9.17 -9.67 1.59
C MET A 49 7.75 -10.21 1.73
N ASP A 50 7.53 -11.14 2.66
CA ASP A 50 6.21 -11.73 2.86
C ASP A 50 5.20 -10.67 3.31
N GLN A 51 5.60 -9.80 4.24
CA GLN A 51 4.73 -8.71 4.70
C GLN A 51 4.42 -7.68 3.61
N VAL A 52 5.40 -7.34 2.76
CA VAL A 52 5.19 -6.43 1.63
C VAL A 52 4.35 -7.08 0.53
N ARG A 53 4.50 -8.39 0.30
CA ARG A 53 3.73 -9.12 -0.70
C ARG A 53 2.28 -9.30 -0.27
N ASP A 54 2.06 -9.63 0.98
CA ASP A 54 0.75 -10.03 1.50
C ASP A 54 -0.04 -8.80 1.98
N GLU A 55 0.60 -7.86 2.66
CA GLU A 55 -0.04 -6.67 3.23
C GLU A 55 0.31 -5.36 2.49
N GLY A 56 1.38 -5.33 1.69
CA GLY A 56 1.81 -4.12 0.97
C GLY A 56 2.78 -3.23 1.74
N TRP A 57 3.43 -2.28 1.05
CA TRP A 57 4.41 -1.37 1.63
C TRP A 57 3.93 -0.54 2.84
N HIS A 58 2.62 -0.34 2.98
CA HIS A 58 2.05 0.43 4.08
C HIS A 58 1.97 -0.34 5.40
N SER A 59 2.16 -1.67 5.39
CA SER A 59 2.21 -2.48 6.61
C SER A 59 3.53 -2.34 7.36
N LEU A 60 4.59 -1.90 6.68
CA LEU A 60 5.91 -1.80 7.26
C LEU A 60 5.95 -0.76 8.38
N SER A 61 6.70 -1.06 9.43
CA SER A 61 6.99 -0.10 10.48
C SER A 61 7.80 1.09 9.91
N ALA A 62 7.67 2.28 10.52
CA ALA A 62 8.46 3.44 10.09
C ALA A 62 9.98 3.17 10.17
N ARG A 63 10.40 2.32 11.12
CA ARG A 63 11.79 1.88 11.25
C ARG A 63 12.22 1.06 10.04
N ASP A 64 11.40 0.10 9.61
CA ASP A 64 11.77 -0.82 8.53
C ASP A 64 11.64 -0.17 7.15
N ALA A 65 10.57 0.59 6.90
CA ALA A 65 10.46 1.42 5.72
C ALA A 65 11.63 2.43 5.62
N GLY A 66 12.04 3.00 6.76
CA GLY A 66 13.21 3.87 6.86
C GLY A 66 14.53 3.17 6.52
N LYS A 67 14.75 1.93 6.99
CA LYS A 67 15.92 1.12 6.63
C LYS A 67 15.98 0.87 5.12
N ILE A 68 14.85 0.47 4.51
CA ILE A 68 14.77 0.22 3.06
C ILE A 68 15.14 1.48 2.27
N GLY A 69 14.55 2.64 2.63
CA GLY A 69 14.86 3.92 2.00
C GLY A 69 16.31 4.37 2.20
N GLY A 70 16.88 4.09 3.37
CA GLY A 70 18.28 4.36 3.71
C GLY A 70 19.25 3.53 2.86
N ILE A 71 19.04 2.23 2.77
CA ILE A 71 19.87 1.31 1.95
C ILE A 71 19.74 1.69 0.47
N MET A 72 18.53 1.95 -0.01
CA MET A 72 18.29 2.42 -1.38
C MET A 72 19.12 3.68 -1.69
N THR A 73 19.13 4.66 -0.78
CA THR A 73 19.89 5.91 -0.95
C THR A 73 21.40 5.67 -0.92
N GLN A 74 21.88 4.78 -0.05
CA GLN A 74 23.29 4.39 -0.01
C GLN A 74 23.74 3.74 -1.32
N ARG A 75 22.98 2.79 -1.87
CA ARG A 75 23.26 2.13 -3.15
C ARG A 75 23.34 3.16 -4.29
N LYS A 76 22.39 4.11 -4.36
CA LYS A 76 22.45 5.23 -5.33
C LYS A 76 23.72 6.06 -5.21
N LYS A 77 24.14 6.39 -3.98
CA LYS A 77 25.34 7.21 -3.74
C LYS A 77 26.60 6.47 -4.20
N LYS A 78 26.74 5.19 -3.86
CA LYS A 78 27.87 4.35 -4.28
C LYS A 78 27.98 4.27 -5.80
N GLN A 79 26.89 3.99 -6.50
CA GLN A 79 26.87 3.93 -7.97
C GLN A 79 27.29 5.24 -8.64
N LYS A 80 26.94 6.40 -8.05
CA LYS A 80 27.38 7.70 -8.58
C LYS A 80 28.87 7.94 -8.35
N THR A 81 29.41 7.50 -7.22
CA THR A 81 30.83 7.66 -6.91
C THR A 81 31.69 6.72 -7.76
N GLU A 82 31.23 5.49 -7.99
CA GLU A 82 31.95 4.48 -8.79
C GLU A 82 31.97 4.83 -10.29
N ASN A 83 30.93 5.46 -10.83
CA ASN A 83 30.89 5.86 -12.25
C ASN A 83 31.76 7.09 -12.59
N ASN A 84 32.46 7.69 -11.62
CA ASN A 84 33.23 8.92 -11.80
C ASN A 84 34.74 8.72 -11.54
N ILE A 85 35.21 7.47 -11.64
CA ILE A 85 36.60 7.01 -11.52
C ILE A 85 36.93 6.24 -12.80
#